data_AF-A0A2V1C9Z5-F1
#
_entry.id   AF-A0A2V1C9Z5-F1
#
_cell.length_a   1.000
_cell.length_b   1.000
_cell.length_c   1.000
_cell.angle_alpha   90.00
_cell.angle_beta   90.00
_cell.angle_gamma   90.00
#
_symmetry.space_group_name_H-M   'P 1'
#
loop_
_entity.id
_entity.type
_entity.pdbx_description
1 polymer ?
#
loop_
_entity_poly.entity_id
_entity_poly.type
_entity_poly.pdbx_seq_one_letter_code
_entity_poly.pdbx_strand_id
1 'polypeptide(L)'
;MDFMDHMDLVMKGIVSFAMPGDGNEPTVEPAPEAPSAQPDMQPTLNVDKRALKVFNTLFYTPNQTSRPGEIPWIDFLRAMTSTGFAVQKLYGSILQFTPTKLDVERSIQFHELNPSVKLPYTFCRRIGRRLALAYGWHGGMFELDERESK
;
A
#
# COMPACT_ATOMS: atom_id res chain seq x y z
N MET A 1 -21.77 47.68 -3.69
CA MET A 1 -20.46 47.03 -3.45
C MET A 1 -20.68 45.57 -3.70
N ASP A 2 -20.04 45.04 -4.75
CA ASP A 2 -20.18 43.62 -5.12
C ASP A 2 -19.34 42.74 -4.16
N PHE A 3 -19.68 41.46 -4.02
CA PHE A 3 -19.04 40.53 -3.09
C PHE A 3 -17.52 40.41 -3.34
N MET A 4 -17.11 40.48 -4.61
CA MET A 4 -15.69 40.50 -4.98
C MET A 4 -14.97 41.77 -4.51
N ASP A 5 -15.60 42.94 -4.53
CA ASP A 5 -14.97 44.19 -4.05
C ASP A 5 -14.77 44.17 -2.53
N HIS A 6 -15.67 43.52 -1.79
CA HIS A 6 -15.54 43.36 -0.34
C HIS A 6 -14.39 42.41 0.03
N MET A 7 -14.26 41.29 -0.68
CA MET A 7 -13.17 40.33 -0.46
C MET A 7 -11.81 40.91 -0.81
N ASP A 8 -11.73 41.74 -1.86
CA ASP A 8 -10.48 42.39 -2.25
C ASP A 8 -9.99 43.40 -1.19
N LEU A 9 -10.93 44.04 -0.48
CA LEU A 9 -10.62 44.97 0.62
C LEU A 9 -10.21 44.24 1.92
N VAL A 10 -10.77 43.04 2.16
CA VAL A 10 -10.34 42.14 3.26
C VAL A 10 -8.94 41.60 3.00
N MET A 11 -8.64 41.18 1.76
CA MET A 11 -7.31 40.68 1.38
C MET A 11 -6.24 41.78 1.39
N LYS A 12 -6.62 43.03 1.14
CA LYS A 12 -5.75 44.21 1.27
C LYS A 12 -5.55 44.67 2.73
N GLY A 13 -6.18 44.00 3.70
CA GLY A 13 -5.99 44.26 5.12
C GLY A 13 -6.60 45.57 5.62
N ILE A 14 -7.46 46.20 4.81
CA ILE A 14 -8.09 47.49 5.14
C ILE A 14 -9.33 47.30 6.02
N VAL A 15 -10.01 46.14 5.92
CA VAL A 15 -11.23 45.83 6.69
C VAL A 15 -11.16 44.39 7.22
N SER A 16 -11.43 44.17 8.51
CA SER A 16 -11.46 42.84 9.13
C SER A 16 -12.85 42.22 9.10
N PHE A 17 -12.92 40.91 8.86
CA PHE A 17 -14.18 40.15 8.73
C PHE A 17 -14.72 39.78 10.12
N ALA A 18 -15.72 40.53 10.59
CA ALA A 18 -16.42 40.25 11.84
C ALA A 18 -17.83 39.69 11.53
N MET A 19 -18.10 38.47 12.01
CA MET A 19 -19.44 37.86 11.99
C MET A 19 -20.11 38.04 13.35
N PRO A 20 -21.32 38.63 13.44
CA PRO A 20 -22.02 38.83 14.71
C PRO A 20 -23.03 37.71 15.00
N GLY A 21 -23.06 37.22 16.26
CA GLY A 21 -24.28 36.62 16.83
C GLY A 21 -24.10 35.41 17.74
N ASP A 22 -24.11 35.69 19.04
CA ASP A 22 -24.66 34.90 20.17
C ASP A 22 -24.13 33.50 20.51
N GLY A 23 -23.27 33.47 21.54
CA GLY A 23 -23.73 33.03 22.87
C GLY A 23 -24.15 31.57 23.02
N ASN A 24 -23.17 30.67 23.10
CA ASN A 24 -23.21 29.51 24.00
C ASN A 24 -21.79 28.95 24.08
N GLU A 25 -21.17 28.95 25.26
CA GLU A 25 -19.97 28.16 25.52
C GLU A 25 -20.37 26.68 25.49
N PRO A 26 -19.88 25.84 24.55
CA PRO A 26 -19.88 24.42 24.81
C PRO A 26 -18.74 24.14 25.78
N THR A 27 -19.11 23.90 27.04
CA THR A 27 -18.36 23.08 27.98
C THR A 27 -17.55 22.03 27.23
N VAL A 28 -16.22 22.09 27.36
CA VAL A 28 -15.30 21.09 26.85
C VAL A 28 -15.58 19.79 27.61
N GLU A 29 -16.52 19.00 27.14
CA GLU A 29 -16.54 17.57 27.41
C GLU A 29 -15.28 16.98 26.76
N PRO A 30 -14.42 16.26 27.49
CA PRO A 30 -13.34 15.53 26.88
C PRO A 30 -13.98 14.43 26.01
N ALA A 31 -14.02 14.67 24.70
CA ALA A 31 -14.33 13.66 23.72
C ALA A 31 -13.45 12.43 24.01
N PRO A 32 -14.01 11.21 24.01
CA PRO A 32 -13.23 10.02 24.28
C PRO A 32 -12.07 9.98 23.28
N GLU A 33 -10.85 9.96 23.80
CA GLU A 33 -9.64 9.74 23.02
C GLU A 33 -9.92 8.58 22.07
N ALA A 34 -9.76 8.86 20.77
CA ALA A 34 -9.77 7.81 19.76
C ALA A 34 -8.87 6.68 20.28
N PRO A 35 -9.35 5.42 20.32
CA PRO A 35 -8.54 4.33 20.81
C PRO A 35 -7.23 4.38 20.04
N SER A 36 -6.13 4.55 20.78
CA SER A 36 -4.78 4.43 20.25
C SER A 36 -4.81 3.24 19.31
N ALA A 37 -4.59 3.46 18.02
CA ALA A 37 -4.40 2.39 17.07
C ALA A 37 -3.17 1.64 17.55
N GLN A 38 -3.41 0.64 18.40
CA GLN A 38 -2.46 -0.43 18.65
C GLN A 38 -2.06 -0.87 17.25
N PRO A 39 -0.75 -0.95 16.93
CA PRO A 39 -0.37 -1.45 15.63
C PRO A 39 -0.96 -2.85 15.56
N ASP A 40 -2.01 -3.01 14.74
CA ASP A 40 -2.61 -4.31 14.47
C ASP A 40 -1.42 -5.21 14.15
N MET A 41 -1.18 -6.23 14.98
CA MET A 41 -0.08 -7.16 14.78
C MET A 41 -0.35 -7.82 13.44
N GLN A 42 0.22 -7.23 12.38
CA GLN A 42 -0.05 -7.69 11.04
C GLN A 42 0.50 -9.10 10.93
N PRO A 43 -0.29 -10.04 10.37
CA PRO A 43 0.10 -11.44 10.33
C PRO A 43 1.42 -11.58 9.57
N THR A 44 2.41 -12.22 10.19
CA THR A 44 3.65 -12.59 9.51
C THR A 44 3.35 -13.71 8.53
N LEU A 45 3.73 -13.49 7.27
CA LEU A 45 3.58 -14.44 6.17
C LEU A 45 4.90 -15.20 6.01
N ASN A 46 4.87 -16.47 6.39
CA ASN A 46 5.98 -17.39 6.14
C ASN A 46 6.06 -17.70 4.64
N VAL A 47 7.21 -17.42 4.04
CA VAL A 47 7.44 -17.59 2.60
C VAL A 47 8.78 -18.28 2.34
N ASP A 48 8.92 -18.92 1.18
CA ASP A 48 10.15 -19.56 0.78
C ASP A 48 11.28 -18.53 0.53
N LYS A 49 12.53 -19.01 0.50
CA LYS A 49 13.71 -18.15 0.30
C LYS A 49 13.63 -17.32 -0.98
N ARG A 50 13.03 -17.89 -2.03
CA ARG A 50 12.90 -17.23 -3.33
C ARG A 50 11.82 -16.15 -3.29
N ALA A 51 10.64 -16.41 -2.74
CA ALA A 51 9.63 -15.37 -2.57
C ALA A 51 10.07 -14.29 -1.58
N LEU A 52 10.81 -14.62 -0.53
CA LEU A 52 11.35 -13.62 0.39
C LEU A 52 12.24 -12.61 -0.34
N LYS A 53 13.08 -13.10 -1.27
CA LYS A 53 13.87 -12.21 -2.14
C LYS A 53 12.97 -11.34 -3.03
N VAL A 54 11.88 -11.90 -3.57
CA VAL A 54 10.91 -11.14 -4.37
C VAL A 54 10.28 -10.02 -3.54
N PHE A 55 9.72 -10.33 -2.37
CA PHE A 55 9.05 -9.36 -1.51
C PHE A 55 10.00 -8.27 -0.99
N ASN A 56 11.24 -8.62 -0.63
CA ASN A 56 12.28 -7.63 -0.31
C ASN A 56 12.61 -6.69 -1.49
N THR A 57 12.40 -7.14 -2.72
CA THR A 57 12.63 -6.32 -3.91
C THR A 57 11.41 -5.45 -4.24
N LEU A 58 10.20 -5.91 -3.90
CA LEU A 58 8.94 -5.16 -4.05
C LEU A 58 8.81 -4.06 -2.98
N PHE A 59 9.03 -4.40 -1.71
CA PHE A 59 8.83 -3.52 -0.55
C PHE A 59 10.12 -2.91 -0.02
N TYR A 60 10.03 -1.71 0.53
CA TYR A 60 11.22 -1.01 1.03
C TYR A 60 11.63 -1.64 2.36
N THR A 61 12.89 -2.06 2.45
CA THR A 61 13.47 -2.67 3.65
C THR A 61 14.69 -1.84 4.07
N PRO A 62 14.63 -1.09 5.18
CA PRO A 62 15.63 -0.09 5.54
C PRO A 62 17.03 -0.66 5.82
N ASN A 63 17.14 -1.94 6.17
CA ASN A 63 18.40 -2.59 6.53
C ASN A 63 18.93 -3.54 5.45
N GLN A 64 18.42 -3.46 4.22
CA GLN A 64 18.83 -4.37 3.16
C GLN A 64 20.13 -3.92 2.48
N THR A 65 21.21 -4.66 2.73
CA THR A 65 22.56 -4.38 2.18
C THR A 65 22.68 -4.75 0.68
N SER A 66 21.81 -5.62 0.18
CA SER A 66 21.82 -6.04 -1.23
C SER A 66 21.08 -5.03 -2.12
N ARG A 67 21.69 -4.58 -3.22
CA ARG A 67 20.96 -3.82 -4.25
C ARG A 67 19.80 -4.68 -4.79
N PRO A 68 18.54 -4.27 -4.65
CA PRO A 68 17.42 -5.04 -5.18
C PRO A 68 17.50 -5.03 -6.71
N GLY A 69 17.68 -6.22 -7.29
CA GLY A 69 17.91 -6.41 -8.72
C GLY A 69 16.63 -6.67 -9.51
N GLU A 70 16.79 -7.07 -10.76
CA GLU A 70 15.69 -7.57 -11.58
C GLU A 70 15.19 -8.93 -11.05
N ILE A 71 13.88 -9.15 -11.15
CA ILE A 71 13.23 -10.38 -10.69
C ILE A 71 12.66 -11.11 -11.90
N PRO A 72 12.88 -12.42 -12.09
CA PRO A 72 12.16 -13.20 -13.09
C PRO A 72 10.64 -13.12 -12.85
N TRP A 73 9.84 -12.89 -13.90
CA TRP A 73 8.37 -12.83 -13.78
C TRP A 73 7.80 -14.10 -13.13
N ILE A 74 8.36 -15.26 -13.48
CA ILE A 74 7.95 -16.55 -12.91
C ILE A 74 8.18 -16.63 -11.40
N ASP A 75 9.23 -16.00 -10.88
CA ASP A 75 9.50 -15.99 -9.43
C ASP A 75 8.49 -15.10 -8.71
N PHE A 76 8.05 -14.00 -9.33
CA PHE A 76 6.94 -13.20 -8.82
C PHE A 76 5.63 -13.98 -8.78
N LEU A 77 5.31 -14.74 -9.83
CA LEU A 77 4.11 -15.59 -9.82
C LEU A 77 4.15 -16.61 -8.70
N ARG A 78 5.28 -17.30 -8.52
CA ARG A 78 5.48 -18.27 -7.44
C ARG A 78 5.32 -17.63 -6.05
N ALA A 79 5.91 -16.44 -5.86
CA ALA A 79 5.79 -15.69 -4.61
C ALA A 79 4.35 -15.32 -4.27
N MET A 80 3.57 -14.85 -5.26
CA MET A 80 2.15 -14.55 -5.04
C MET A 80 1.35 -15.83 -4.74
N THR A 81 1.64 -16.93 -5.42
CA THR A 81 0.94 -18.20 -5.14
C THR A 81 1.27 -18.79 -3.77
N SER A 82 2.52 -18.65 -3.29
CA SER A 82 2.90 -19.15 -1.96
C SER A 82 2.18 -18.39 -0.85
N THR A 83 1.93 -17.09 -1.04
CA THR A 83 1.13 -16.28 -0.10
C THR A 83 -0.38 -16.58 -0.15
N GLY A 84 -0.84 -17.47 -1.03
CA GLY A 84 -2.25 -17.89 -1.07
C GLY A 84 -3.11 -17.18 -2.12
N PHE A 85 -2.51 -16.58 -3.15
CA PHE A 85 -3.24 -16.12 -4.33
C PHE A 85 -3.35 -17.23 -5.39
N ALA A 86 -4.52 -17.36 -6.01
CA ALA A 86 -4.67 -18.06 -7.27
C ALA A 86 -4.39 -17.09 -8.43
N VAL A 87 -3.64 -17.55 -9.43
CA VAL A 87 -3.31 -16.76 -10.62
C VAL A 87 -4.16 -17.26 -11.79
N GLN A 88 -4.92 -16.37 -12.41
CA GLN A 88 -5.74 -16.67 -13.58
C GLN A 88 -5.41 -15.69 -14.72
N LYS A 89 -5.24 -16.21 -15.93
CA LYS A 89 -5.13 -15.40 -17.14
C LYS A 89 -6.53 -15.00 -17.60
N LEU A 90 -6.79 -13.70 -17.63
CA LEU A 90 -8.09 -13.14 -18.00
C LEU A 90 -8.20 -12.98 -19.52
N TYR A 91 -7.63 -11.91 -20.05
CA TYR A 91 -7.61 -11.57 -21.47
C TYR A 91 -6.26 -10.96 -21.85
N GLY A 92 -5.74 -11.33 -23.02
CA GLY A 92 -4.43 -10.86 -23.49
C GLY A 92 -3.30 -11.16 -22.49
N SER A 93 -2.44 -10.16 -22.25
CA SER A 93 -1.35 -10.22 -21.26
C SER A 93 -1.77 -9.72 -19.88
N ILE A 94 -3.02 -9.96 -19.43
CA ILE A 94 -3.49 -9.58 -18.09
C ILE A 94 -3.65 -10.82 -17.21
N LEU A 95 -3.01 -10.77 -16.04
CA LEU A 95 -3.09 -11.79 -15.01
C LEU A 95 -3.84 -11.23 -13.80
N GLN A 96 -4.88 -11.94 -13.38
CA GLN A 96 -5.61 -11.68 -12.15
C GLN A 96 -5.10 -12.57 -11.03
N PHE A 97 -4.94 -11.97 -9.86
CA PHE A 97 -4.57 -12.60 -8.61
C PHE A 97 -5.79 -12.53 -7.70
N THR A 98 -6.41 -13.67 -7.46
CA THR A 98 -7.58 -13.82 -6.58
C THR A 98 -7.11 -14.45 -5.27
N PRO A 99 -7.37 -13.83 -4.12
CA PRO A 99 -7.03 -14.42 -2.83
C PRO A 99 -7.83 -15.70 -2.60
N THR A 100 -7.16 -16.77 -2.15
CA THR A 100 -7.80 -18.07 -1.86
C THR A 100 -7.63 -18.52 -0.42
N LYS A 101 -6.47 -18.24 0.18
CA LYS A 101 -6.13 -18.62 1.56
C LYS A 101 -5.88 -17.41 2.46
N LEU A 102 -6.08 -16.21 1.94
CA LEU A 102 -5.88 -14.95 2.65
C LEU A 102 -7.23 -14.45 3.17
N ASP A 103 -7.21 -13.78 4.32
CA ASP A 103 -8.36 -13.10 4.93
C ASP A 103 -8.71 -11.78 4.21
N VAL A 104 -8.52 -11.76 2.90
CA VAL A 104 -8.64 -10.57 2.07
C VAL A 104 -9.50 -10.94 0.88
N GLU A 105 -10.52 -10.15 0.59
CA GLU A 105 -11.45 -10.42 -0.53
C GLU A 105 -11.04 -9.75 -1.84
N ARG A 106 -10.17 -8.73 -1.76
CA ARG A 106 -9.84 -7.88 -2.91
C ARG A 106 -8.89 -8.58 -3.88
N SER A 107 -9.34 -8.89 -5.09
CA SER A 107 -8.46 -9.33 -6.18
C SER A 107 -7.62 -8.18 -6.77
N ILE A 108 -6.44 -8.47 -7.31
CA ILE A 108 -5.58 -7.50 -8.00
C ILE A 108 -5.16 -8.01 -9.38
N GLN A 109 -4.97 -7.10 -10.33
CA GLN A 109 -4.58 -7.44 -11.70
C GLN A 109 -3.25 -6.77 -12.07
N PHE A 110 -2.42 -7.51 -12.79
CA PHE A 110 -1.15 -7.02 -13.35
C PHE A 110 -1.02 -7.42 -14.82
N HIS A 111 -0.36 -6.56 -15.60
CA HIS A 111 0.02 -6.89 -16.96
C HIS A 111 1.28 -7.76 -16.92
N GLU A 112 1.20 -8.91 -17.58
CA GLU A 112 2.34 -9.72 -17.97
C GLU A 112 3.25 -8.88 -18.88
N LEU A 113 4.53 -8.80 -18.51
CA LEU A 113 5.53 -8.12 -19.31
C LEU A 113 5.89 -9.00 -20.51
N ASN A 114 5.24 -8.77 -21.65
CA ASN A 114 5.62 -9.38 -22.92
C ASN A 114 6.49 -8.36 -23.70
N PRO A 115 7.74 -8.64 -24.10
CA PRO A 115 8.53 -9.89 -24.08
C PRO A 115 9.57 -10.02 -22.95
N SER A 116 9.60 -9.10 -21.98
CA SER A 116 10.62 -9.10 -20.92
C SER A 116 10.35 -10.19 -19.87
N VAL A 117 11.18 -11.23 -19.86
CA VAL A 117 11.16 -12.32 -18.86
C VAL A 117 11.43 -11.82 -17.42
N LYS A 118 12.00 -10.62 -17.29
CA LYS A 118 12.40 -10.02 -16.01
C LYS A 118 11.65 -8.72 -15.74
N LEU A 119 11.26 -8.56 -14.48
CA LEU A 119 10.71 -7.35 -13.89
C LEU A 119 11.83 -6.35 -13.57
N PRO A 120 11.83 -5.17 -14.18
CA PRO A 120 12.71 -4.08 -13.75
C PRO A 120 12.38 -3.64 -12.33
N TYR A 121 13.39 -3.24 -11.56
CA TYR A 121 13.23 -2.79 -10.18
C TYR A 121 12.17 -1.68 -10.00
N THR A 122 12.10 -0.74 -10.93
CA THR A 122 11.08 0.34 -10.89
C THR A 122 9.65 -0.20 -11.02
N PHE A 123 9.47 -1.27 -11.79
CA PHE A 123 8.19 -1.97 -11.92
C PHE A 123 7.88 -2.76 -10.64
N CYS A 124 8.88 -3.43 -10.06
CA CYS A 124 8.76 -4.08 -8.75
C CYS A 124 8.25 -3.10 -7.68
N ARG A 125 8.79 -1.88 -7.61
CA ARG A 125 8.32 -0.84 -6.67
C ARG A 125 6.88 -0.37 -6.94
N ARG A 126 6.45 -0.34 -8.21
CA ARG A 126 5.06 -0.03 -8.56
C ARG A 126 4.12 -1.13 -8.10
N ILE A 127 4.48 -2.40 -8.30
CA ILE A 127 3.73 -3.55 -7.80
C ILE A 127 3.65 -3.49 -6.27
N GLY A 128 4.79 -3.35 -5.58
CA GLY A 128 4.85 -3.30 -4.11
C GLY A 128 3.95 -2.21 -3.52
N ARG A 129 3.96 -0.99 -4.09
CA ARG A 129 3.04 0.09 -3.65
C ARG A 129 1.56 -0.28 -3.86
N ARG A 130 1.21 -0.93 -4.97
CA ARG A 130 -0.17 -1.37 -5.21
C ARG A 130 -0.60 -2.44 -4.21
N LEU A 131 0.28 -3.38 -3.87
CA LEU A 131 0.02 -4.40 -2.84
C LEU A 131 -0.09 -3.77 -1.44
N ALA A 132 0.77 -2.81 -1.11
CA ALA A 132 0.70 -2.07 0.15
C ALA A 132 -0.62 -1.32 0.31
N LEU A 133 -1.08 -0.65 -0.75
CA LEU A 133 -2.36 0.07 -0.74
C LEU A 133 -3.58 -0.84 -0.72
N ALA A 134 -3.51 -2.01 -1.38
CA ALA A 134 -4.62 -2.94 -1.45
C ALA A 134 -4.78 -3.78 -0.18
N TYR A 135 -3.66 -4.14 0.45
CA TYR A 135 -3.60 -5.19 1.47
C TYR A 135 -2.88 -4.78 2.75
N GLY A 136 -2.38 -3.55 2.84
CA GLY A 136 -1.58 -3.09 3.99
C GLY A 136 -0.17 -3.68 4.04
N TRP A 137 0.28 -4.39 2.99
CA TRP A 137 1.53 -5.15 3.01
C TRP A 137 2.78 -4.27 3.08
N HIS A 138 3.75 -4.69 3.90
CA HIS A 138 5.07 -4.08 3.98
C HIS A 138 6.19 -5.13 4.09
N GLY A 139 7.45 -4.72 3.89
CA GLY A 139 8.58 -5.65 3.80
C GLY A 139 8.84 -6.46 5.07
N GLY A 140 8.45 -5.94 6.23
CA GLY A 140 8.57 -6.61 7.54
C GLY A 140 7.53 -7.70 7.81
N MET A 141 6.54 -7.90 6.94
CA MET A 141 5.55 -8.97 7.11
C MET A 141 6.06 -10.34 6.64
N PHE A 142 7.12 -10.39 5.84
CA PHE A 142 7.56 -11.63 5.20
C PHE A 142 8.76 -12.22 5.93
N GLU A 143 8.61 -13.44 6.40
CA GLU A 143 9.67 -14.20 7.08
C GLU A 143 9.97 -15.49 6.33
N LEU A 144 11.18 -16.02 6.51
CA LEU A 144 11.61 -17.25 5.86
C LEU A 144 10.94 -18.46 6.53
N ASP A 145 10.21 -19.26 5.77
CA ASP A 145 9.80 -20.58 6.24
C ASP A 145 11.00 -21.53 6.24
N GLU A 146 11.46 -21.93 7.42
CA GLU A 146 12.59 -22.83 7.59
C GLU A 146 12.27 -24.27 7.14
N ARG A 147 10.99 -24.62 6.96
CA ARG A 147 10.55 -25.99 6.63
C ARG A 147 10.81 -26.39 5.19
N GLU A 148 10.94 -25.44 4.27
CA GLU A 148 11.18 -25.70 2.84
C GLU A 148 12.65 -25.52 2.41
N SER A 149 13.60 -25.39 3.34
CA SER A 149 15.02 -25.17 3.02
C SER A 149 15.81 -26.43 2.60
N LYS A 150 15.14 -27.56 2.30
CA LYS A 150 15.79 -28.86 2.07
C LYS A 150 15.74 -29.34 0.62
#